data_AF-A0AAU8FKV2-F1
#
_entry.id   AF-A0AAU8FKV2-F1
#
_cell.length_a   1.000
_cell.length_b   1.000
_cell.length_c   1.000
_cell.angle_alpha   90.00
_cell.angle_beta   90.00
_cell.angle_gamma   90.00
#
_symmetry.space_group_name_H-M   'P 1'
#
loop_
_entity.id
_entity.type
_entity.pdbx_description
1 polymer ?
#
loop_
_entity_poly.entity_id
_entity_poly.type
_entity_poly.pdbx_seq_one_letter_code
_entity_poly.pdbx_strand_id
1 'polypeptide(L)'
;MTMVCCAQKPGLPGSAPSKWITFRTTHAPGKVYRFANGGTKTFTNEEMYVRAWLPLLHKKHVGIVLGPNYRTEQLEFKSSGENPAKKFEGWNLRTFGLDLNSFVRLDSTSWLLVTSHINKTGNFAMLSAKEIPLNYTVSASYLKRTGPNKEIGAGIIFNKSYKLTFLPVFLFNYNLSEREGVEIMLPKKMAWRHNLSPNDLLYFKAEAVTRTYYLNRVAEGTPDVCRRIDVDMGISYNRRFGNFGGSGGVRWLP
;
A
#
# COMPACT_ATOMS: atom_id res chain seq x y z
N MET A 1 -26.31 24.51 1.84
CA MET A 1 -26.17 24.22 3.29
C MET A 1 -24.91 23.41 3.49
N THR A 2 -23.79 24.10 3.74
CA THR A 2 -22.44 23.52 3.78
C THR A 2 -22.24 22.85 5.14
N MET A 3 -22.29 21.52 5.19
CA MET A 3 -22.09 20.76 6.43
C MET A 3 -20.62 20.85 6.86
N VAL A 4 -20.29 21.89 7.64
CA VAL A 4 -19.08 21.96 8.46
C VAL A 4 -19.36 21.19 9.73
N CYS A 5 -19.09 19.88 9.75
CA CYS A 5 -19.03 19.14 11.01
C CYS A 5 -18.20 17.86 10.89
N CYS A 6 -16.88 17.99 10.86
CA CYS A 6 -15.96 16.96 11.38
C CYS A 6 -14.58 17.58 11.62
N ALA A 7 -14.42 18.28 12.76
CA ALA A 7 -13.23 19.04 13.11
C ALA A 7 -12.01 18.17 13.51
N GLN A 8 -12.17 16.86 13.66
CA GLN A 8 -11.07 15.98 14.05
C GLN A 8 -11.14 14.66 13.29
N LYS A 9 -10.24 14.53 12.31
CA LYS A 9 -9.96 13.30 11.57
C LYS A 9 -8.59 12.78 12.01
N PRO A 10 -8.33 11.46 11.92
CA PRO A 10 -6.99 10.93 12.13
C PRO A 10 -5.98 11.60 11.20
N GLY A 11 -4.74 11.78 11.66
CA GLY A 11 -3.69 12.51 10.95
C GLY A 11 -3.54 13.98 11.36
N LEU A 12 -2.55 14.66 10.78
CA LEU A 12 -2.19 16.05 11.08
C LEU A 12 -2.60 17.02 9.96
N PRO A 13 -2.78 18.33 10.25
CA PRO A 13 -2.99 19.34 9.22
C PRO A 13 -1.91 19.31 8.14
N GLY A 14 -2.28 19.64 6.90
CA GLY A 14 -1.36 19.64 5.76
C GLY A 14 -0.97 18.24 5.25
N SER A 15 -1.68 17.18 5.67
CA SER A 15 -1.51 15.83 5.13
C SER A 15 -2.08 15.69 3.71
N ALA A 16 -1.65 14.67 2.97
CA ALA A 16 -2.12 14.42 1.61
C ALA A 16 -3.65 14.28 1.49
N PRO A 17 -4.24 14.73 0.36
CA PRO A 17 -5.65 14.56 0.09
C PRO A 17 -6.01 13.08 -0.08
N SER A 18 -7.26 12.74 0.24
CA SER A 18 -7.82 11.43 -0.06
C SER A 18 -7.87 11.17 -1.57
N LYS A 19 -7.54 9.95 -1.98
CA LYS A 19 -7.62 9.49 -3.37
C LYS A 19 -8.76 8.50 -3.47
N TRP A 20 -9.82 8.81 -4.22
CA TRP A 20 -10.99 7.93 -4.37
C TRP A 20 -10.75 6.87 -5.45
N ILE A 21 -10.26 7.29 -6.61
CA ILE A 21 -9.88 6.40 -7.70
C ILE A 21 -8.38 6.58 -7.95
N THR A 22 -7.69 5.47 -8.16
CA THR A 22 -6.25 5.46 -8.46
C THR A 22 -6.03 4.67 -9.74
N PHE A 23 -5.41 5.33 -10.72
CA PHE A 23 -4.73 4.69 -11.84
C PHE A 23 -3.24 4.93 -11.65
N ARG A 24 -2.44 3.87 -11.69
CA ARG A 24 -0.99 3.95 -11.57
C ARG A 24 -0.36 3.08 -12.65
N THR A 25 0.55 3.67 -13.40
CA THR A 25 1.52 2.95 -14.21
C THR A 25 2.90 3.10 -13.57
N THR A 26 3.66 2.03 -13.54
CA THR A 26 5.06 2.01 -13.08
C THR A 26 5.91 1.51 -14.24
N HIS A 27 6.96 2.24 -14.56
CA HIS A 27 8.03 1.79 -15.45
C HIS A 27 9.35 2.03 -14.71
N ALA A 28 9.95 0.96 -14.20
CA ALA A 28 11.13 0.99 -13.35
C ALA A 28 12.26 0.16 -13.99
N PRO A 29 13.06 0.75 -14.89
CA PRO A 29 14.22 0.09 -15.48
C PRO A 29 15.34 -0.10 -14.44
N GLY A 30 16.15 -1.14 -14.62
CA GLY A 30 17.35 -1.35 -13.82
C GLY A 30 17.09 -1.91 -12.41
N LYS A 31 15.95 -2.55 -12.17
CA LYS A 31 15.70 -3.28 -10.92
C LYS A 31 16.66 -4.46 -10.82
N VAL A 32 17.39 -4.54 -9.71
CA VAL A 32 18.39 -5.57 -9.47
C VAL A 32 17.87 -6.57 -8.43
N TYR A 33 17.81 -7.85 -8.80
CA TYR A 33 17.39 -8.93 -7.92
C TYR A 33 18.49 -9.97 -7.78
N ARG A 34 18.67 -10.47 -6.55
CA ARG A 34 19.57 -11.58 -6.25
C ARG A 34 18.77 -12.88 -6.18
N PHE A 35 19.18 -13.85 -7.01
CA PHE A 35 18.62 -15.20 -7.01
C PHE A 35 19.60 -16.17 -6.35
N ALA A 36 19.08 -17.16 -5.61
CA ALA A 36 19.89 -18.14 -4.88
C ALA A 36 20.89 -18.87 -5.79
N ASN A 37 20.45 -19.29 -6.99
CA ASN A 37 21.25 -20.08 -7.93
C ASN A 37 21.63 -19.33 -9.22
N GLY A 38 21.29 -18.03 -9.33
CA GLY A 38 21.44 -17.25 -10.56
C GLY A 38 22.25 -15.97 -10.40
N GLY A 39 22.78 -15.71 -9.20
CA GLY A 39 23.48 -14.48 -8.88
C GLY A 39 22.58 -13.25 -8.99
N THR A 40 23.19 -12.11 -9.28
CA THR A 40 22.52 -10.83 -9.42
C THR A 40 22.09 -10.61 -10.87
N LYS A 41 20.81 -10.30 -11.09
CA LYS A 41 20.22 -10.09 -12.41
C LYS A 41 19.44 -8.78 -12.46
N THR A 42 19.39 -8.17 -13.64
CA THR A 42 18.77 -6.86 -13.88
C THR A 42 17.50 -7.02 -14.71
N PHE A 43 16.47 -6.27 -14.33
CA PHE A 43 15.14 -6.31 -14.95
C PHE A 43 14.59 -4.90 -15.14
N THR A 44 13.66 -4.76 -16.08
CA THR A 44 12.70 -3.67 -16.10
C THR A 44 11.41 -4.16 -15.45
N ASN A 45 10.94 -3.48 -14.42
CA ASN A 45 9.66 -3.76 -13.79
C ASN A 45 8.60 -2.82 -14.35
N GLU A 46 7.53 -3.40 -14.87
CA GLU A 46 6.37 -2.66 -15.36
C GLU A 46 5.11 -3.09 -14.62
N GLU A 47 4.30 -2.13 -14.18
CA GLU A 47 3.10 -2.39 -13.40
C GLU A 47 1.97 -1.47 -13.87
N MET A 48 0.79 -2.04 -14.08
CA MET A 48 -0.46 -1.29 -14.15
C MET A 48 -1.31 -1.62 -12.93
N TYR A 49 -1.86 -0.60 -12.30
CA TYR A 49 -2.61 -0.73 -11.06
C TYR A 49 -3.83 0.19 -11.05
N VAL A 50 -4.98 -0.38 -10.69
CA VAL A 50 -6.24 0.32 -10.57
C VAL A 50 -6.87 0.02 -9.22
N ARG A 51 -7.40 1.04 -8.54
CA ARG A 51 -8.16 0.91 -7.29
C ARG A 51 -9.29 1.93 -7.26
N ALA A 52 -10.43 1.54 -6.74
CA ALA A 52 -11.50 2.45 -6.36
C ALA A 52 -11.83 2.28 -4.88
N TRP A 53 -12.01 3.37 -4.14
CA TRP A 53 -12.48 3.36 -2.76
C TRP A 53 -13.98 3.63 -2.71
N LEU A 54 -14.70 2.78 -2.00
CA LEU A 54 -16.15 2.83 -1.81
C LEU A 54 -16.42 3.02 -0.31
N PRO A 55 -17.08 4.12 0.12
CA PRO A 55 -17.45 4.29 1.51
C PRO A 55 -18.59 3.34 1.85
N LEU A 56 -18.35 2.38 2.74
CA LEU A 56 -19.38 1.44 3.21
C LEU A 56 -20.15 1.99 4.40
N LEU A 57 -19.44 2.65 5.33
CA LEU A 57 -20.03 3.24 6.52
C LEU A 57 -19.33 4.56 6.83
N HIS A 58 -20.12 5.59 7.14
CA HIS A 58 -19.61 6.87 7.61
C HIS A 58 -20.49 7.42 8.73
N LYS A 59 -20.08 7.19 9.97
CA LYS A 59 -20.74 7.69 11.20
C LYS A 59 -19.74 8.53 11.99
N LYS A 60 -20.23 9.28 12.99
CA LYS A 60 -19.44 10.21 13.81
C LYS A 60 -18.16 9.60 14.42
N HIS A 61 -18.22 8.33 14.84
CA HIS A 61 -17.11 7.65 15.51
C HIS A 61 -16.52 6.49 14.71
N VAL A 62 -17.13 6.09 13.60
CA VAL A 62 -16.69 4.91 12.84
C VAL A 62 -16.81 5.22 11.37
N GLY A 63 -15.77 4.91 10.61
CA GLY A 63 -15.90 4.81 9.17
C GLY A 63 -15.18 3.61 8.59
N ILE A 64 -15.77 3.07 7.53
CA ILE A 64 -15.34 1.86 6.86
C ILE A 64 -15.37 2.14 5.37
N VAL A 65 -14.30 1.81 4.68
CA VAL A 65 -14.19 1.88 3.23
C VAL A 65 -13.71 0.55 2.67
N LEU A 66 -14.16 0.25 1.46
CA LEU A 66 -13.76 -0.90 0.68
C LEU A 66 -12.96 -0.46 -0.54
N GLY A 67 -11.91 -1.18 -0.89
CA GLY A 67 -11.00 -0.86 -1.97
C GLY A 67 -10.75 -2.04 -2.89
N PRO A 68 -11.69 -2.44 -3.76
CA PRO A 68 -11.39 -3.38 -4.83
C PRO A 68 -10.26 -2.82 -5.69
N ASN A 69 -9.29 -3.68 -5.99
CA ASN A 69 -8.13 -3.30 -6.80
C ASN A 69 -7.68 -4.43 -7.71
N TYR A 70 -7.10 -4.02 -8.83
CA TYR A 70 -6.50 -4.90 -9.82
C TYR A 70 -5.08 -4.43 -10.10
N ARG A 71 -4.17 -5.39 -10.25
CA ARG A 71 -2.80 -5.14 -10.69
C ARG A 71 -2.45 -6.15 -11.78
N THR A 72 -1.73 -5.69 -12.78
CA THR A 72 -0.95 -6.56 -13.65
C THR A 72 0.49 -6.06 -13.67
N GLU A 73 1.45 -6.97 -13.67
CA GLU A 73 2.87 -6.61 -13.69
C GLU A 73 3.68 -7.58 -14.55
N GLN A 74 4.84 -7.10 -14.98
CA GLN A 74 5.86 -7.94 -15.61
C GLN A 74 7.27 -7.55 -15.19
N LEU A 75 8.17 -8.53 -15.19
CA LEU A 75 9.60 -8.33 -15.04
C LEU A 75 10.30 -8.73 -16.33
N GLU A 76 10.68 -7.74 -17.13
CA GLU A 76 11.41 -7.97 -18.38
C GLU A 76 12.90 -8.14 -18.08
N PHE A 77 13.49 -9.26 -18.48
CA PHE A 77 14.89 -9.55 -18.23
C PHE A 77 15.84 -8.72 -19.12
N LYS A 78 16.86 -8.11 -18.52
CA LYS A 78 17.84 -7.25 -19.22
C LYS A 78 19.28 -7.74 -19.15
N SER A 79 19.55 -8.81 -18.40
CA SER A 79 20.89 -9.39 -18.31
C SER A 79 21.14 -10.43 -19.41
N SER A 80 22.39 -10.86 -19.58
CA SER A 80 22.74 -12.01 -20.42
C SER A 80 22.59 -13.34 -19.68
N GLY A 81 22.47 -14.42 -20.44
CA GLY A 81 22.35 -15.80 -19.95
C GLY A 81 20.90 -16.22 -19.66
N GLU A 82 20.73 -17.23 -18.81
CA GLU A 82 19.41 -17.74 -18.43
C GLU A 82 18.62 -16.71 -17.60
N ASN A 83 17.33 -16.57 -17.93
CA ASN A 83 16.39 -15.73 -17.20
C ASN A 83 15.73 -16.52 -16.05
N PRO A 84 16.15 -16.32 -14.78
CA PRO A 84 15.60 -17.06 -13.64
C PRO A 84 14.15 -16.67 -13.31
N ALA A 85 13.64 -15.56 -13.88
CA ALA A 85 12.30 -15.06 -13.65
C ALA A 85 11.45 -15.03 -14.94
N LYS A 86 11.74 -15.91 -15.92
CA LYS A 86 10.99 -15.99 -17.18
C LYS A 86 9.47 -16.10 -17.00
N LYS A 87 9.02 -16.73 -15.90
CA LYS A 87 7.61 -16.85 -15.53
C LYS A 87 6.93 -15.51 -15.17
N PHE A 88 7.70 -14.43 -15.02
CA PHE A 88 7.23 -13.08 -14.71
C PHE A 88 7.03 -12.21 -15.96
N GLU A 89 7.35 -12.72 -17.16
CA GLU A 89 7.24 -11.97 -18.40
C GLU A 89 5.84 -12.09 -19.05
N GLY A 90 5.53 -11.15 -19.94
CA GLY A 90 4.34 -11.22 -20.80
C GLY A 90 3.03 -10.85 -20.12
N TRP A 91 3.07 -9.99 -19.09
CA TRP A 91 1.86 -9.48 -18.40
C TRP A 91 0.92 -10.56 -17.84
N ASN A 92 1.49 -11.72 -17.50
CA ASN A 92 0.73 -12.87 -17.02
C ASN A 92 0.50 -12.82 -15.50
N LEU A 93 1.29 -12.02 -14.77
CA LEU A 93 1.13 -11.85 -13.34
C LEU A 93 0.02 -10.86 -13.05
N ARG A 94 -1.06 -11.37 -12.45
CA ARG A 94 -2.21 -10.57 -12.08
C ARG A 94 -2.47 -10.69 -10.60
N THR A 95 -2.93 -9.59 -10.02
CA THR A 95 -3.43 -9.52 -8.65
C THR A 95 -4.86 -9.03 -8.67
N PHE A 96 -5.75 -9.80 -8.08
CA PHE A 96 -7.09 -9.33 -7.71
C PHE A 96 -7.11 -9.14 -6.21
N GLY A 97 -7.38 -7.92 -5.78
CA GLY A 97 -7.28 -7.51 -4.40
C GLY A 97 -8.55 -6.83 -3.90
N LEU A 98 -8.74 -6.91 -2.59
CA LEU A 98 -9.77 -6.22 -1.84
C LEU A 98 -9.14 -5.63 -0.58
N ASP A 99 -9.17 -4.31 -0.48
CA ASP A 99 -8.78 -3.60 0.73
C ASP A 99 -10.02 -3.32 1.58
N LEU A 100 -9.94 -3.52 2.89
CA LEU A 100 -10.95 -3.09 3.83
C LEU A 100 -10.28 -2.28 4.90
N ASN A 101 -10.75 -1.06 5.08
CA ASN A 101 -10.09 -0.07 5.88
C ASN A 101 -11.13 0.52 6.82
N SER A 102 -10.86 0.44 8.12
CA SER A 102 -11.73 0.96 9.15
C SER A 102 -10.97 1.84 10.14
N PHE A 103 -11.63 2.87 10.62
CA PHE A 103 -11.17 3.67 11.73
C PHE A 103 -12.30 3.83 12.74
N VAL A 104 -11.92 3.77 14.02
CA VAL A 104 -12.81 4.00 15.15
C VAL A 104 -12.20 5.12 15.98
N ARG A 105 -12.95 6.19 16.19
CA ARG A 105 -12.59 7.26 17.11
C ARG A 105 -12.98 6.82 18.52
N LEU A 106 -12.00 6.74 19.41
CA LEU A 106 -12.21 6.35 20.80
C LEU A 106 -12.50 7.58 21.67
N ASP A 107 -11.76 8.66 21.44
CA ASP A 107 -11.94 9.96 22.12
C ASP A 107 -11.56 11.14 21.20
N SER A 108 -11.29 12.33 21.74
CA SER A 108 -10.89 13.52 20.96
C SER A 108 -9.46 13.50 20.41
N THR A 109 -8.64 12.59 20.94
CA THR A 109 -7.20 12.49 20.69
C THR A 109 -6.76 11.10 20.27
N SER A 110 -7.63 10.09 20.30
CA SER A 110 -7.23 8.72 20.00
C SER A 110 -8.17 7.96 19.06
N TRP A 111 -7.56 7.06 18.29
CA TRP A 111 -8.20 6.29 17.23
C TRP A 111 -7.65 4.87 17.19
N LEU A 112 -8.51 3.92 16.83
CA LEU A 112 -8.15 2.59 16.40
C LEU A 112 -8.22 2.56 14.87
N LEU A 113 -7.16 2.07 14.22
CA LEU A 113 -7.13 1.78 12.79
C LEU A 113 -7.04 0.28 12.59
N VAL A 114 -7.88 -0.25 11.71
CA VAL A 114 -7.77 -1.63 11.22
C VAL A 114 -7.77 -1.61 9.70
N THR A 115 -6.73 -2.16 9.10
CA THR A 115 -6.57 -2.27 7.65
C THR A 115 -6.41 -3.73 7.26
N SER A 116 -7.16 -4.19 6.28
CA SER A 116 -7.08 -5.55 5.75
C SER A 116 -6.85 -5.48 4.25
N HIS A 117 -5.92 -6.29 3.75
CA HIS A 117 -5.63 -6.46 2.33
C HIS A 117 -5.72 -7.94 1.99
N ILE A 118 -6.75 -8.32 1.24
CA ILE A 118 -7.00 -9.69 0.82
C ILE A 118 -6.73 -9.76 -0.69
N ASN A 119 -5.94 -10.71 -1.15
CA ASN A 119 -5.65 -10.83 -2.58
C ASN A 119 -5.38 -12.26 -3.05
N LYS A 120 -5.55 -12.45 -4.36
CA LYS A 120 -4.98 -13.57 -5.10
C LYS A 120 -3.99 -13.02 -6.12
N THR A 121 -2.73 -13.43 -6.01
CA THR A 121 -1.62 -12.94 -6.83
C THR A 121 -0.92 -14.11 -7.51
N GLY A 122 -0.90 -14.17 -8.83
CA GLY A 122 -0.23 -15.25 -9.53
C GLY A 122 -0.25 -15.15 -11.05
N ASN A 123 0.26 -16.18 -11.71
CA ASN A 123 0.20 -16.34 -13.16
C ASN A 123 -1.18 -16.85 -13.58
N PHE A 124 -2.09 -15.94 -13.90
CA PHE A 124 -3.47 -16.25 -14.30
C PHE A 124 -3.60 -16.76 -15.74
N ALA A 125 -2.51 -16.81 -16.52
CA ALA A 125 -2.51 -17.49 -17.82
C ALA A 125 -2.34 -19.01 -17.68
N MET A 126 -1.70 -19.47 -16.59
CA MET A 126 -1.38 -20.88 -16.35
C MET A 126 -2.17 -21.50 -15.20
N LEU A 127 -2.63 -20.67 -14.26
CA LEU A 127 -3.38 -21.11 -13.08
C LEU A 127 -4.80 -20.56 -13.12
N SER A 128 -5.75 -21.40 -12.72
CA SER A 128 -7.10 -20.93 -12.41
C SER A 128 -7.14 -20.19 -11.07
N ALA A 129 -8.16 -19.35 -10.89
CA ALA A 129 -8.37 -18.65 -9.62
C ALA A 129 -8.55 -19.59 -8.42
N LYS A 130 -8.97 -20.85 -8.62
CA LYS A 130 -9.11 -21.84 -7.54
C LYS A 130 -7.75 -22.32 -7.01
N GLU A 131 -6.77 -22.41 -7.90
CA GLU A 131 -5.43 -22.93 -7.59
C GLU A 131 -4.54 -21.90 -6.91
N ILE A 132 -4.83 -20.61 -7.10
CA ILE A 132 -4.11 -19.52 -6.45
C ILE A 132 -4.66 -19.36 -5.01
N PRO A 133 -3.84 -19.61 -3.98
CA PRO A 133 -4.25 -19.41 -2.59
C PRO A 133 -4.55 -17.94 -2.29
N LEU A 134 -5.42 -17.74 -1.30
CA LEU A 134 -5.75 -16.41 -0.80
C LEU A 134 -4.62 -15.91 0.12
N ASN A 135 -4.07 -14.74 -0.17
CA ASN A 135 -3.20 -14.01 0.74
C ASN A 135 -4.03 -13.00 1.53
N TYR A 136 -3.75 -12.84 2.82
CA TYR A 136 -4.36 -11.79 3.63
C TYR A 136 -3.32 -11.10 4.52
N THR A 137 -3.39 -9.78 4.57
CA THR A 137 -2.63 -8.95 5.50
C THR A 137 -3.63 -8.14 6.32
N VAL A 138 -3.58 -8.26 7.63
CA VAL A 138 -4.42 -7.47 8.55
C VAL A 138 -3.49 -6.68 9.46
N SER A 139 -3.74 -5.39 9.62
CA SER A 139 -3.08 -4.56 10.61
C SER A 139 -4.12 -3.97 11.55
N ALA A 140 -3.79 -3.93 12.83
CA ALA A 140 -4.56 -3.23 13.84
C ALA A 140 -3.61 -2.32 14.61
N SER A 141 -3.96 -1.06 14.78
CA SER A 141 -3.09 -0.07 15.43
C SER A 141 -3.89 0.94 16.22
N TYR A 142 -3.38 1.27 17.40
CA TYR A 142 -3.84 2.39 18.21
C TYR A 142 -3.00 3.63 17.87
N LEU A 143 -3.66 4.77 17.67
CA LEU A 143 -3.05 6.06 17.42
C LEU A 143 -3.54 7.07 18.44
N LYS A 144 -2.62 7.90 18.92
CA LYS A 144 -2.87 8.98 19.85
C LYS A 144 -2.18 10.25 19.40
N ARG A 145 -2.95 11.32 19.27
CA ARG A 145 -2.44 12.69 19.13
C ARG A 145 -1.93 13.14 20.49
N THR A 146 -0.63 13.37 20.58
CA THR A 146 0.05 13.80 21.82
C THR A 146 0.28 15.31 21.85
N GLY A 147 0.10 16.00 20.73
CA GLY A 147 0.15 17.44 20.62
C GLY A 147 -0.45 17.93 19.30
N PRO A 148 -0.50 19.25 19.07
CA PRO A 148 -1.09 19.82 17.85
C PRO A 148 -0.40 19.32 16.56
N ASN A 149 0.90 19.04 16.66
CA ASN A 149 1.76 18.66 15.54
C ASN A 149 2.30 17.23 15.66
N LYS A 150 1.81 16.42 16.60
CA LYS A 150 2.39 15.10 16.90
C LYS A 150 1.33 14.03 17.13
N GLU A 151 1.48 12.93 16.42
CA GLU A 151 0.67 11.73 16.56
C GLU A 151 1.60 10.52 16.62
N ILE A 152 1.38 9.66 17.60
CA ILE A 152 2.14 8.41 17.79
C ILE A 152 1.17 7.25 17.83
N GLY A 153 1.66 6.05 17.52
CA GLY A 153 0.84 4.87 17.62
C GLY A 153 1.66 3.60 17.62
N ALA A 154 0.99 2.52 17.99
CA ALA A 154 1.56 1.18 17.99
C ALA A 154 0.51 0.17 17.58
N GLY A 155 0.95 -0.95 17.03
CA GLY A 155 0.05 -1.98 16.55
C GLY A 155 0.77 -3.24 16.14
N ILE A 156 0.04 -4.07 15.40
CA ILE A 156 0.54 -5.33 14.87
C ILE A 156 0.09 -5.49 13.42
N ILE A 157 0.96 -6.05 12.60
CA ILE A 157 0.64 -6.60 11.27
C ILE A 157 0.69 -8.10 11.35
N PHE A 158 -0.35 -8.72 10.81
CA PHE A 158 -0.48 -10.13 10.57
C PHE A 158 -0.54 -10.36 9.07
N ASN A 159 0.38 -11.15 8.53
CA ASN A 159 0.40 -11.52 7.11
C ASN A 159 0.39 -13.04 6.97
N LYS A 160 -0.63 -13.57 6.29
CA LYS A 160 -0.61 -14.92 5.75
C LYS A 160 -0.52 -14.82 4.23
N SER A 161 0.63 -15.23 3.72
CA SER A 161 0.79 -15.58 2.31
C SER A 161 1.37 -16.99 2.25
N TYR A 162 2.51 -17.17 1.58
CA TYR A 162 3.28 -18.41 1.62
C TYR A 162 3.70 -18.78 3.05
N LYS A 163 4.09 -17.77 3.84
CA LYS A 163 4.42 -17.92 5.27
C LYS A 163 3.50 -17.05 6.11
N LEU A 164 3.34 -17.46 7.36
CA LEU A 164 2.71 -16.64 8.38
C LEU A 164 3.76 -15.73 9.02
N THR A 165 3.46 -14.44 9.09
CA THR A 165 4.36 -13.43 9.67
C THR A 165 3.58 -12.50 10.58
N PHE A 166 4.13 -12.22 11.76
CA PHE A 166 3.64 -11.20 12.69
C PHE A 166 4.73 -10.16 12.90
N LEU A 167 4.39 -8.88 12.80
CA LEU A 167 5.35 -7.79 12.97
C LEU A 167 4.73 -6.70 13.87
N PRO A 168 5.48 -6.17 14.85
CA PRO A 168 5.05 -4.97 15.55
C PRO A 168 5.06 -3.79 14.57
N VAL A 169 4.14 -2.85 14.80
CA VAL A 169 4.06 -1.60 14.04
C VAL A 169 4.27 -0.43 14.99
N PHE A 170 5.08 0.52 14.55
CA PHE A 170 5.22 1.81 15.22
C PHE A 170 4.84 2.92 14.25
N LEU A 171 3.96 3.81 14.72
CA LEU A 171 3.45 4.93 13.96
C LEU A 171 3.98 6.22 14.59
N PHE A 172 4.52 7.08 13.76
CA PHE A 172 4.96 8.41 14.18
C PHE A 172 4.68 9.39 13.05
N ASN A 173 3.89 10.42 13.35
CA ASN A 173 3.57 11.48 12.41
C ASN A 173 3.83 12.81 13.12
N TYR A 174 4.66 13.65 12.50
CA TYR A 174 5.09 14.90 13.09
C TYR A 174 5.17 16.01 12.05
N ASN A 175 4.53 17.15 12.33
CA ASN A 175 4.73 18.37 11.54
C ASN A 175 5.93 19.13 12.10
N LEU A 176 7.00 19.22 11.31
CA LEU A 176 8.21 19.98 11.62
C LEU A 176 7.96 21.50 11.50
N SER A 177 7.10 21.89 10.57
CA SER A 177 6.66 23.26 10.33
C SER A 177 5.24 23.25 9.73
N GLU A 178 4.72 24.40 9.32
CA GLU A 178 3.45 24.49 8.60
C GLU A 178 3.49 23.79 7.23
N ARG A 179 4.68 23.69 6.63
CA ARG A 179 4.87 23.10 5.30
C ARG A 179 5.51 21.72 5.34
N GLU A 180 6.21 21.37 6.40
CA GLU A 180 7.00 20.15 6.45
C GLU A 180 6.51 19.17 7.51
N GLY A 181 6.57 17.89 7.18
CA GLY A 181 6.24 16.84 8.12
C GLY A 181 6.90 15.50 7.78
N VAL A 182 6.94 14.63 8.77
CA VAL A 182 7.49 13.28 8.68
C VAL A 182 6.42 12.29 9.06
N GLU A 183 6.31 11.22 8.27
CA GLU A 183 5.34 10.14 8.41
C GLU A 183 6.08 8.81 8.44
N ILE A 184 6.06 8.12 9.58
CA ILE A 184 6.75 6.85 9.81
C ILE A 184 5.71 5.81 10.22
N MET A 185 5.79 4.65 9.58
CA MET A 185 5.05 3.43 9.90
C MET A 185 6.03 2.26 9.81
N LEU A 186 6.80 2.02 10.88
CA LEU A 186 7.78 0.93 10.90
C LEU A 186 7.10 -0.44 10.97
N PRO A 187 7.67 -1.48 10.33
CA PRO A 187 8.82 -1.45 9.42
C PRO A 187 8.46 -1.09 7.98
N LYS A 188 7.19 -0.80 7.69
CA LYS A 188 6.65 -0.68 6.33
C LYS A 188 7.13 0.54 5.56
N LYS A 189 7.16 1.73 6.18
CA LYS A 189 7.29 2.99 5.44
C LYS A 189 7.89 4.11 6.28
N MET A 190 8.67 4.97 5.62
CA MET A 190 9.00 6.31 6.08
C MET A 190 8.79 7.30 4.94
N ALA A 191 8.34 8.50 5.26
CA ALA A 191 8.23 9.58 4.29
C ALA A 191 8.45 10.94 4.94
N TRP A 192 9.13 11.82 4.22
CA TRP A 192 9.12 13.26 4.47
C TRP A 192 8.19 13.93 3.47
N ARG A 193 7.52 14.97 3.93
CA ARG A 193 6.45 15.69 3.23
C ARG A 193 6.77 17.17 3.20
N HIS A 194 6.60 17.79 2.04
CA HIS A 194 6.70 19.23 1.88
C HIS A 194 5.53 19.78 1.08
N ASN A 195 4.80 20.71 1.67
CA ASN A 195 3.66 21.38 1.10
C ASN A 195 4.14 22.60 0.30
N LEU A 196 4.10 22.49 -1.03
CA LEU A 196 4.42 23.60 -1.94
C LEU A 196 3.30 24.64 -1.94
N SER A 197 2.05 24.17 -1.82
CA SER A 197 0.84 24.98 -1.67
C SER A 197 -0.20 24.18 -0.86
N PRO A 198 -1.34 24.79 -0.47
CA PRO A 198 -2.44 24.04 0.16
C PRO A 198 -2.98 22.86 -0.69
N ASN A 199 -2.69 22.83 -1.99
CA ASN A 199 -3.15 21.80 -2.93
C ASN A 199 -2.01 20.97 -3.53
N ASP A 200 -0.75 21.36 -3.30
CA ASP A 200 0.43 20.80 -3.94
C ASP A 200 1.40 20.28 -2.90
N LEU A 201 1.77 19.01 -3.03
CA LEU A 201 2.44 18.31 -1.96
C LEU A 201 3.45 17.31 -2.50
N LEU A 202 4.68 17.42 -2.04
CA LEU A 202 5.78 16.58 -2.43
C LEU A 202 6.13 15.61 -1.29
N TYR A 203 6.38 14.35 -1.64
CA TYR A 203 6.91 13.35 -0.71
C TYR A 203 8.24 12.83 -1.19
N PHE A 204 9.14 12.62 -0.25
CA PHE A 204 10.27 11.72 -0.38
C PHE A 204 9.99 10.51 0.51
N LYS A 205 9.96 9.29 -0.05
CA LYS A 205 9.53 8.10 0.68
C LYS A 205 10.44 6.91 0.46
N ALA A 206 10.50 6.05 1.46
CA ALA A 206 11.04 4.70 1.39
C ALA A 206 9.97 3.73 1.92
N GLU A 207 9.70 2.65 1.18
CA GLU A 207 8.67 1.68 1.50
C GLU A 207 9.22 0.25 1.35
N ALA A 208 9.11 -0.55 2.40
CA ALA A 208 9.39 -1.97 2.35
C ALA A 208 8.21 -2.69 1.67
N VAL A 209 8.48 -3.36 0.56
CA VAL A 209 7.46 -4.03 -0.23
C VAL A 209 7.74 -5.51 -0.28
N THR A 210 6.75 -6.32 0.08
CA THR A 210 6.80 -7.77 -0.09
C THR A 210 5.64 -8.20 -0.97
N ARG A 211 5.92 -9.02 -1.97
CA ARG A 211 4.90 -9.63 -2.84
C ARG A 211 5.16 -11.13 -2.95
N THR A 212 4.10 -11.92 -2.91
CA THR A 212 4.15 -13.38 -3.06
C THR A 212 3.36 -13.74 -4.31
N TYR A 213 4.00 -14.46 -5.23
CA TYR A 213 3.45 -14.87 -6.52
C TYR A 213 3.32 -16.38 -6.56
N TYR A 214 2.13 -16.85 -6.93
CA TYR A 214 1.90 -18.24 -7.28
C TYR A 214 2.06 -18.42 -8.79
N LEU A 215 2.98 -19.27 -9.21
CA LEU A 215 3.41 -19.47 -10.58
C LEU A 215 3.10 -20.90 -11.04
N ASN A 216 3.64 -21.30 -12.20
CA ASN A 216 3.41 -22.61 -12.82
C ASN A 216 3.51 -23.78 -11.82
N ARG A 217 2.72 -24.83 -12.05
CA ARG A 217 2.68 -26.02 -11.19
C ARG A 217 4.07 -26.67 -11.08
N VAL A 218 4.48 -27.02 -9.86
CA VAL A 218 5.67 -27.85 -9.59
C VAL A 218 5.28 -29.33 -9.56
N ALA A 219 4.08 -29.61 -9.08
CA ALA A 219 3.42 -30.92 -9.09
C ALA A 219 1.92 -30.71 -9.31
N GLU A 220 1.17 -31.79 -9.58
CA GLU A 220 -0.28 -31.71 -9.75
C GLU A 220 -0.95 -31.05 -8.53
N GLY A 221 -1.78 -30.04 -8.78
CA GLY A 221 -2.44 -29.26 -7.73
C GLY A 221 -1.55 -28.32 -6.89
N THR A 222 -0.23 -28.28 -7.10
CA THR A 222 0.69 -27.47 -6.27
C THR A 222 1.40 -26.38 -7.10
N PRO A 223 1.02 -25.10 -6.97
CA PRO A 223 1.70 -24.00 -7.68
C PRO A 223 3.09 -23.73 -7.09
N ASP A 224 4.02 -23.34 -7.96
CA ASP A 224 5.32 -22.79 -7.57
C ASP A 224 5.13 -21.44 -6.85
N VAL A 225 6.03 -21.09 -5.95
CA VAL A 225 5.91 -19.87 -5.14
C VAL A 225 7.18 -19.06 -5.20
N CYS A 226 7.06 -17.80 -5.62
CA CYS A 226 8.15 -16.84 -5.59
C CYS A 226 7.79 -15.65 -4.70
N ARG A 227 8.72 -15.22 -3.87
CA ARG A 227 8.56 -14.04 -3.01
C ARG A 227 9.55 -12.97 -3.42
N ARG A 228 9.02 -11.79 -3.75
CA ARG A 228 9.80 -10.58 -4.02
C ARG A 228 9.81 -9.69 -2.78
N ILE A 229 10.99 -9.22 -2.38
CA ILE A 229 11.19 -8.33 -1.25
C ILE A 229 12.04 -7.16 -1.73
N ASP A 230 11.46 -5.96 -1.69
CA ASP A 230 12.03 -4.75 -2.23
C ASP A 230 12.00 -3.63 -1.19
N VAL A 231 12.87 -2.64 -1.37
CA VAL A 231 12.71 -1.31 -0.80
C VAL A 231 12.49 -0.34 -1.94
N ASP A 232 11.29 0.21 -2.03
CA ASP A 232 10.94 1.22 -3.02
C ASP A 232 11.20 2.61 -2.44
N MET A 233 12.20 3.29 -2.99
CA MET A 233 12.48 4.69 -2.69
C MET A 233 11.99 5.56 -3.83
N GLY A 234 11.48 6.76 -3.52
CA GLY A 234 11.09 7.67 -4.58
C GLY A 234 10.53 9.00 -4.12
N ILE A 235 10.33 9.87 -5.11
CA ILE A 235 9.71 11.17 -4.97
C ILE A 235 8.30 11.10 -5.56
N SER A 236 7.32 11.70 -4.91
CA SER A 236 5.98 11.83 -5.48
C SER A 236 5.43 13.23 -5.32
N TYR A 237 4.91 13.79 -6.40
CA TYR A 237 4.14 15.02 -6.40
C TYR A 237 2.64 14.70 -6.44
N ASN A 238 1.89 15.27 -5.51
CA ASN A 238 0.44 15.16 -5.44
C ASN A 238 -0.16 16.55 -5.62
N ARG A 239 -1.06 16.67 -6.59
CA ARG A 239 -1.87 17.86 -6.82
C ARG A 239 -3.34 17.55 -6.65
N ARG A 240 -4.06 18.41 -5.94
CA ARG A 240 -5.51 18.32 -5.81
C ARG A 240 -6.19 19.03 -6.99
N PHE A 241 -6.91 18.27 -7.82
CA PHE A 241 -7.75 18.82 -8.89
C PHE A 241 -9.20 18.90 -8.40
N GLY A 242 -9.55 20.01 -7.76
CA GLY A 242 -10.91 20.32 -7.33
C GLY A 242 -11.38 19.67 -6.02
N ASN A 243 -12.61 20.01 -5.64
CA ASN A 243 -13.32 19.50 -4.47
C ASN A 243 -14.48 18.61 -4.91
N PHE A 244 -14.20 17.57 -5.71
CA PHE A 244 -15.23 16.63 -6.12
C PHE A 244 -15.58 15.72 -4.94
N GLY A 245 -16.74 15.94 -4.33
CA GLY A 245 -17.46 15.03 -3.43
C GLY A 245 -16.58 14.33 -2.38
N GLY A 246 -16.21 15.04 -1.32
CA GLY A 246 -15.54 14.43 -0.17
C GLY A 246 -16.22 14.82 1.12
N SER A 247 -17.19 14.03 1.58
CA SER A 247 -17.50 13.97 3.00
C SER A 247 -16.23 13.53 3.72
N GLY A 248 -15.59 14.50 4.37
CA GLY A 248 -14.55 14.30 5.35
C GLY A 248 -13.54 13.19 5.05
N GLY A 249 -12.70 13.34 4.02
CA GLY A 249 -11.68 12.36 3.66
C GLY A 249 -10.87 11.87 4.85
N VAL A 250 -11.02 10.59 5.18
CA VAL A 250 -10.21 9.88 6.18
C VAL A 250 -8.93 9.48 5.47
N ARG A 251 -7.79 9.85 6.07
CA ARG A 251 -6.50 9.41 5.58
C ARG A 251 -6.34 7.93 5.92
N TRP A 252 -6.35 7.11 4.87
CA TRP A 252 -5.86 5.75 4.95
C TRP A 252 -4.35 5.81 4.78
N LEU A 253 -3.62 5.32 5.78
CA LEU A 253 -2.20 5.02 5.59
C LEU A 253 -2.12 4.04 4.42
N PRO A 254 -1.42 4.36 3.31
CA PRO A 254 -1.21 3.41 2.23
C PRO A 254 -0.44 2.18 2.70
#